data_AF-A0A358M8U3-F1
#
_entry.id   AF-A0A358M8U3-F1
#
_cell.length_a   1.000
_cell.length_b   1.000
_cell.length_c   1.000
_cell.angle_alpha   90.00
_cell.angle_beta   90.00
_cell.angle_gamma   90.00
#
_symmetry.space_group_name_H-M   'P 1'
#
loop_
_entity.id
_entity.type
_entity.pdbx_description
1 polymer ?
#
loop_
_entity_poly.entity_id
_entity_poly.type
_entity_poly.pdbx_seq_one_letter_code
_entity_poly.pdbx_strand_id
1 'polypeptide(L)' 'MSKKSSAFDQMKYEVANEMGVQLNHGYNGDKTARENGSIGGRITQKVFEQYTGKTYNKKNSK' A
#
# COMPACT_ATOMS: atom_id res chain seq x y z
N MET A 1 -5.68 0.48 26.14
CA MET A 1 -5.66 -0.50 25.01
C MET A 1 -5.70 0.29 23.70
N SER A 2 -4.55 0.55 23.06
CA SER A 2 -4.43 1.46 21.91
C SER A 2 -5.09 0.92 20.63
N LYS A 3 -6.26 1.45 20.27
CA LYS A 3 -6.86 1.35 18.93
C LYS A 3 -6.11 2.27 17.95
N LYS A 4 -4.91 1.88 17.50
CA LYS A 4 -4.20 2.57 16.40
C LYS A 4 -4.07 1.75 15.12
N SER A 5 -4.26 0.43 15.18
CA SER A 5 -4.15 -0.43 14.00
C SER A 5 -5.29 -0.22 13.01
N SER A 6 -6.52 0.03 13.48
CA SER A 6 -7.71 0.04 12.61
C SER A 6 -7.70 1.16 11.56
N ALA A 7 -7.25 2.37 11.93
CA ALA A 7 -7.23 3.49 10.99
C ALA A 7 -6.15 3.32 9.91
N PHE A 8 -4.99 2.77 10.29
CA PHE A 8 -3.93 2.45 9.35
C PHE A 8 -4.30 1.29 8.43
N ASP A 9 -4.92 0.25 8.98
CA ASP A 9 -5.39 -0.89 8.21
C ASP A 9 -6.48 -0.47 7.22
N GLN A 10 -7.44 0.37 7.64
CA GLN A 10 -8.45 0.96 6.75
C GLN A 10 -7.80 1.73 5.60
N MET A 11 -6.82 2.57 5.90
CA MET A 11 -6.09 3.36 4.88
C MET A 11 -5.39 2.47 3.86
N LYS A 12 -4.84 1.31 4.26
CA LYS A 12 -4.26 0.34 3.32
C LYS A 12 -5.29 -0.21 2.35
N TYR A 13 -6.48 -0.55 2.83
CA TYR A 13 -7.56 -1.07 1.98
C TYR A 13 -8.09 0.01 1.04
N GLU A 14 -8.24 1.25 1.51
CA GLU A 14 -8.63 2.40 0.69
C GLU A 14 -7.62 2.64 -0.43
N VAL A 15 -6.33 2.72 -0.09
CA VAL A 15 -5.24 2.92 -1.07
C VAL A 15 -5.13 1.75 -2.05
N ALA A 16 -5.34 0.51 -1.59
CA ALA A 16 -5.37 -0.65 -2.46
C ALA A 16 -6.52 -0.57 -3.48
N ASN A 17 -7.72 -0.18 -3.02
CA ASN A 17 -8.88 0.06 -3.88
C ASN A 17 -8.64 1.20 -4.89
N GLU A 18 -8.06 2.32 -4.45
CA GLU A 18 -7.70 3.44 -5.34
C GLU A 18 -6.75 3.02 -6.45
N MET A 19 -5.82 2.11 -6.17
CA MET A 19 -4.88 1.59 -7.16
C MET A 19 -5.48 0.49 -8.05
N GLY A 20 -6.77 0.17 -7.92
CA GLY A 20 -7.43 -0.89 -8.67
C GLY A 20 -6.91 -2.29 -8.31
N VAL A 21 -6.26 -2.43 -7.15
CA VAL A 21 -5.78 -3.70 -6.65
C VAL A 21 -6.93 -4.33 -5.87
N GLN A 22 -7.65 -5.25 -6.50
CA GLN A 22 -8.53 -6.15 -5.77
C GLN A 22 -7.67 -7.07 -4.91
N LEU A 23 -7.50 -6.70 -3.64
CA LEU A 23 -7.01 -7.61 -2.61
C LEU A 23 -8.12 -8.65 -2.39
N ASN A 24 -8.16 -9.67 -3.24
CA ASN A 24 -9.09 -10.78 -3.00
C ASN A 24 -8.69 -11.44 -1.68
N HIS A 25 -9.69 -11.76 -0.85
CA HIS A 25 -9.52 -12.52 0.41
C HIS A 25 -8.97 -13.95 0.19
N GLY A 26 -8.73 -14.34 -1.07
CA GLY A 26 -8.13 -15.61 -1.47
C GLY A 26 -6.75 -15.44 -2.13
N TYR A 27 -6.50 -16.20 -3.18
CA TYR A 27 -5.21 -16.24 -3.86
C TYR A 27 -5.03 -15.03 -4.79
N ASN A 28 -4.03 -14.19 -4.53
CA ASN A 28 -3.59 -13.11 -5.43
C ASN A 28 -2.34 -13.52 -6.25
N GLY A 29 -2.16 -14.83 -6.49
CA GLY A 29 -0.94 -15.39 -7.07
C GLY A 29 -0.94 -15.62 -8.59
N ASP A 30 -1.99 -15.20 -9.32
CA ASP A 30 -1.92 -15.09 -10.79
C ASP A 30 -0.88 -14.06 -11.26
N LYS A 31 -0.41 -13.21 -10.33
CA LYS A 31 0.64 -12.22 -10.55
C LYS A 31 1.98 -12.76 -10.10
N THR A 32 3.03 -12.43 -10.84
CA THR A 32 4.41 -12.80 -10.46
C THR A 32 4.78 -12.23 -9.09
N ALA A 33 5.70 -12.87 -8.37
CA ALA A 33 6.18 -12.38 -7.07
C ALA A 33 6.69 -10.93 -7.14
N ARG A 34 7.27 -10.54 -8.29
CA ARG A 34 7.72 -9.16 -8.58
C ARG A 34 6.55 -8.18 -8.66
N GLU A 35 5.45 -8.55 -9.29
CA GLU A 35 4.26 -7.71 -9.38
C GLU A 35 3.61 -7.54 -8.01
N ASN A 36 3.44 -8.62 -7.25
CA ASN A 36 2.89 -8.56 -5.90
C ASN A 36 3.76 -7.72 -4.95
N GLY A 37 5.09 -7.85 -5.05
CA GLY A 37 6.03 -7.00 -4.31
C GLY A 37 5.93 -5.51 -4.71
N SER A 38 5.79 -5.23 -6.00
CA SER A 38 5.63 -3.86 -6.51
C SER A 38 4.32 -3.23 -6.05
N ILE A 39 3.24 -4.01 -6.00
CA ILE A 39 1.92 -3.59 -5.51
C ILE A 39 2.00 -3.28 -4.01
N GLY A 40 2.51 -4.20 -3.18
CA GLY A 40 2.63 -4.00 -1.74
C GLY A 40 3.53 -2.82 -1.36
N GLY A 41 4.62 -2.60 -2.11
CA GLY A 41 5.49 -1.45 -1.96
C GLY A 41 4.78 -0.13 -2.26
N ARG A 42 3.98 -0.08 -3.35
CA ARG A 42 3.18 1.10 -3.71
C ARG A 42 2.10 1.42 -2.68
N ILE A 43 1.38 0.39 -2.17
CA ILE A 43 0.37 0.57 -1.12
C ILE A 43 1.03 1.21 0.10
N THR A 44 2.17 0.65 0.53
CA THR A 44 2.89 1.13 1.72
C THR A 44 3.41 2.56 1.54
N GLN A 45 3.94 2.90 0.36
CA GLN A 45 4.38 4.26 0.06
C GLN A 45 3.21 5.25 0.18
N LYS A 46 2.10 4.98 -0.51
CA LYS A 46 0.91 5.85 -0.50
C LYS A 46 0.32 6.04 0.90
N VAL A 47 0.23 4.95 1.67
CA VAL A 47 -0.24 5.01 3.06
C VAL A 47 0.69 5.86 3.93
N PHE A 48 2.01 5.73 3.74
CA PHE A 48 2.96 6.57 4.46
C PHE A 48 2.86 8.04 4.06
N GLU A 49 2.69 8.34 2.77
CA GLU A 49 2.46 9.71 2.29
C GLU A 49 1.22 10.33 2.93
N GLN A 50 0.10 9.59 2.98
CA GLN A 50 -1.14 10.02 3.62
C GLN A 50 -0.98 10.19 5.14
N TYR A 51 -0.31 9.25 5.81
CA TYR A 51 -0.13 9.28 7.26
C TYR A 51 0.84 10.37 7.73
N THR A 52 1.91 10.63 6.96
CA THR A 52 2.97 11.58 7.36
C THR A 52 2.87 12.94 6.68
N GLY A 53 2.05 13.07 5.62
CA GLY A 53 2.02 14.24 4.74
C GLY A 53 3.30 14.43 3.91
N LYS A 54 4.26 13.51 4.00
CA LYS A 54 5.53 13.58 3.26
C LYS A 54 5.43 12.75 2.00
N THR A 55 5.42 13.40 0.85
CA THR A 55 5.53 12.72 -0.44
C THR A 55 6.90 12.03 -0.55
N TYR A 56 6.91 10.76 -0.94
CA TYR A 56 8.16 10.06 -1.29
C TYR A 56 8.65 10.59 -2.64
N ASN A 57 9.35 11.72 -2.61
CA ASN A 57 10.01 12.24 -3.80
C ASN A 57 11.27 11.41 -4.05
N LYS A 58 11.20 10.44 -4.97
CA LYS A 58 12.37 9.66 -5.44
C LYS A 58 13.30 10.54 -6.30
N LYS A 59 13.70 11.70 -5.79
CA LYS A 59 14.89 12.42 -6.25
C LYS A 59 16.07 11.88 -5.48
N ASN A 60 16.58 10.73 -5.90
CA ASN A 60 17.95 10.23 -5.68
C ASN A 60 18.03 8.81 -6.22
N SER A 61 18.08 8.71 -7.55
CA SER A 61 18.86 7.66 -8.18
C SER A 61 19.72 8.39 -9.20
N LYS A 62 20.89 8.83 -8.75
CA LYS A 62 22.01 9.00 -9.67
C LYS A 62 22.41 7.61 -10.16
#